data_AF-A0A954B2C1-F1
#
_entry.id   AF-A0A954B2C1-F1
#
_cell.length_a   1.000
_cell.length_b   1.000
_cell.length_c   1.000
_cell.angle_alpha   90.00
_cell.angle_beta   90.00
_cell.angle_gamma   90.00
#
_symmetry.space_group_name_H-M   'P 1'
#
loop_
_entity.id
_entity.type
_entity.pdbx_description
1 polymer ?
#
loop_
_entity_poly.entity_id
_entity_poly.type
_entity_poly.pdbx_seq_one_letter_code
_entity_poly.pdbx_strand_id
1 'polypeptide(L)'
;MPDDLINSFMTGPNEKGRFGDFGGRFVSETLMPLILELEAQYEHAKTDQSFWDEMNDLWTHYVGRPSPLYFAPRLTDHCGGAKIYLKRDELNHTGAHKIN
;
A
#
# COMPACT_ATOMS: atom_id res chain seq x y z
N MET A 1 -8.27 27.47 16.75
CA MET A 1 -9.21 26.34 16.62
C MET A 1 -8.42 25.13 16.17
N PRO A 2 -8.74 23.92 16.65
CA PRO A 2 -7.90 22.73 16.56
C PRO A 2 -7.91 22.03 15.18
N ASP A 3 -8.00 22.78 14.08
CA ASP A 3 -8.43 22.22 12.78
C ASP A 3 -7.37 22.20 11.67
N ASP A 4 -6.11 22.54 11.95
CA ASP A 4 -4.99 22.39 11.00
C ASP A 4 -4.08 21.21 11.39
N LEU A 5 -4.67 20.05 11.66
CA LEU A 5 -3.90 18.81 11.65
C LEU A 5 -3.59 18.49 10.18
N ILE A 6 -2.50 19.07 9.69
CA ILE A 6 -1.81 18.64 8.47
C ILE A 6 -1.79 17.11 8.47
N ASN A 7 -2.38 16.50 7.43
CA ASN A 7 -2.52 15.05 7.31
C ASN A 7 -1.29 14.32 7.85
N SER A 8 -1.51 13.51 8.87
CA SER A 8 -0.48 12.64 9.43
C SER A 8 -0.42 11.36 8.60
N PHE A 9 0.75 10.73 8.50
CA PHE A 9 0.89 9.38 7.94
C PHE A 9 -0.07 8.35 8.57
N MET A 10 -0.63 8.65 9.75
CA MET A 10 -1.58 7.81 10.47
C MET A 10 -3.06 8.06 10.14
N THR A 11 -3.43 9.23 9.58
CA THR A 11 -4.85 9.63 9.41
C THR A 11 -5.35 9.53 7.97
N GLY A 12 -4.47 9.19 7.02
CA GLY A 12 -4.83 9.11 5.60
C GLY A 12 -5.14 10.49 4.97
N PRO A 13 -5.64 10.53 3.72
CA PRO A 13 -6.12 11.76 3.10
C PRO A 13 -7.46 12.18 3.70
N ASN A 14 -7.81 13.46 3.58
CA ASN A 14 -9.16 13.91 3.96
C ASN A 14 -10.25 13.37 3.00
N GLU A 15 -11.51 13.67 3.28
CA GLU A 15 -12.68 13.24 2.50
C GLU A 15 -12.62 13.62 1.01
N LYS A 16 -11.85 14.67 0.66
CA LYS A 16 -11.64 15.09 -0.73
C LYS A 16 -10.48 14.35 -1.41
N GLY A 17 -9.88 13.36 -0.74
CA GLY A 17 -8.70 12.64 -1.20
C GLY A 17 -7.41 13.46 -1.12
N ARG A 18 -7.33 14.46 -0.23
CA ARG A 18 -6.17 15.37 -0.14
C ARG A 18 -5.24 15.05 1.02
N PHE A 19 -3.94 15.03 0.73
CA PHE A 19 -2.84 15.12 1.68
C PHE A 19 -2.26 16.54 1.67
N GLY A 20 -2.83 17.40 2.49
CA GLY A 20 -2.54 18.83 2.49
C GLY A 20 -2.94 19.42 1.15
N ASP A 21 -1.98 20.00 0.45
CA ASP A 21 -2.22 20.60 -0.87
C ASP A 21 -2.22 19.58 -2.03
N PHE A 22 -1.82 18.31 -1.77
CA PHE A 22 -1.63 17.28 -2.80
C PHE A 22 -2.76 16.25 -2.83
N GLY A 23 -2.92 15.54 -3.96
CA GLY A 23 -3.97 14.54 -4.18
C GLY A 23 -5.26 15.15 -4.75
N GLY A 24 -6.41 14.59 -4.39
CA GLY A 24 -7.71 15.03 -4.85
C GLY A 24 -8.17 14.33 -6.14
N ARG A 25 -9.38 14.70 -6.60
CA ARG A 25 -10.01 14.10 -7.79
C ARG A 25 -10.13 15.14 -8.89
N PHE A 26 -9.10 15.22 -9.72
CA PHE A 26 -9.04 16.12 -10.89
C PHE A 26 -9.24 15.33 -12.17
N VAL A 27 -10.48 14.95 -12.42
CA VAL A 27 -10.88 14.13 -13.57
C VAL A 27 -12.10 14.75 -14.26
N SER A 28 -12.45 14.22 -15.44
CA SER A 28 -13.72 14.57 -16.09
C SER A 28 -14.91 14.30 -15.18
N GLU A 29 -15.92 15.18 -15.19
CA GLU A 29 -17.17 15.00 -14.45
C GLU A 29 -17.85 13.67 -14.79
N THR A 30 -17.74 13.23 -16.05
CA THR A 30 -18.29 11.96 -16.52
C THR A 30 -17.69 10.72 -15.82
N LEU A 31 -16.51 10.85 -15.20
CA LEU A 31 -15.86 9.77 -14.44
C LEU A 31 -16.23 9.79 -12.95
N MET A 32 -16.76 10.91 -12.45
CA MET A 32 -17.04 11.05 -11.01
C MET A 32 -18.01 10.00 -10.46
N PRO A 33 -19.09 9.60 -11.16
CA PRO A 33 -19.96 8.53 -10.66
C PRO A 33 -19.22 7.21 -10.45
N LEU A 34 -18.36 6.81 -11.39
CA LEU A 34 -17.58 5.57 -11.32
C LEU A 34 -16.53 5.60 -10.20
N ILE A 35 -15.91 6.76 -9.96
CA ILE A 35 -14.94 6.92 -8.87
C ILE A 35 -15.62 6.82 -7.51
N LEU A 36 -16.79 7.43 -7.35
CA LEU A 36 -17.56 7.37 -6.10
C LEU A 36 -18.08 5.95 -5.83
N GLU A 37 -18.50 5.23 -6.87
CA GLU A 37 -18.88 3.82 -6.75
C GLU A 37 -17.70 2.94 -6.34
N LEU A 38 -16.53 3.11 -6.97
CA LEU A 38 -15.32 2.39 -6.60
C LEU A 38 -14.91 2.66 -5.15
N GLU A 39 -14.98 3.92 -4.69
CA GLU A 39 -14.71 4.28 -3.30
C GLU A 39 -15.68 3.58 -2.34
N ALA A 40 -16.98 3.57 -2.64
CA ALA A 40 -17.98 2.90 -1.82
C ALA A 40 -17.72 1.39 -1.72
N GLN A 41 -17.36 0.73 -2.82
CA GLN A 41 -17.02 -0.70 -2.82
C GLN A 41 -15.71 -0.98 -2.08
N TYR A 42 -14.71 -0.09 -2.20
CA TYR A 42 -13.48 -0.20 -1.43
C TYR A 42 -13.72 -0.09 0.08
N GLU A 43 -14.53 0.87 0.53
CA GLU A 43 -14.89 1.02 1.94
C GLU A 43 -15.67 -0.19 2.48
N HIS A 44 -16.52 -0.79 1.65
CA HIS A 44 -17.17 -2.05 1.99
C HIS A 44 -16.16 -3.19 2.15
N ALA A 45 -15.35 -3.46 1.11
CA ALA A 45 -14.39 -4.55 1.07
C ALA A 45 -13.34 -4.51 2.19
N LYS A 46 -12.92 -3.30 2.62
CA LYS A 46 -12.00 -3.12 3.76
C LYS A 46 -12.48 -3.76 5.05
N THR A 47 -13.78 -3.91 5.24
CA THR A 47 -14.39 -4.46 6.46
C THR A 47 -15.02 -5.84 6.26
N ASP A 48 -15.04 -6.34 5.03
CA ASP A 48 -15.59 -7.65 4.70
C ASP A 48 -14.55 -8.76 4.95
N GLN A 49 -14.87 -9.65 5.87
CA GLN A 49 -13.99 -10.77 6.21
C GLN A 49 -13.77 -11.71 5.03
N SER A 50 -14.80 -11.93 4.19
CA SER A 50 -14.70 -12.86 3.07
C SER A 50 -13.71 -12.39 2.01
N PHE A 51 -13.65 -11.08 1.77
CA PHE A 51 -12.64 -10.45 0.92
C PHE A 51 -11.22 -10.66 1.46
N TRP A 52 -11.04 -10.45 2.77
CA TRP A 52 -9.73 -10.64 3.41
C TRP A 52 -9.29 -12.11 3.46
N ASP A 53 -10.23 -13.05 3.61
CA ASP A 53 -9.94 -14.48 3.58
C ASP A 53 -9.40 -14.89 2.20
N GLU A 54 -10.05 -14.46 1.12
CA GLU A 54 -9.58 -14.71 -0.25
C GLU A 54 -8.23 -13.99 -0.54
N MET A 55 -8.10 -12.73 -0.13
CA MET A 55 -6.84 -11.99 -0.29
C MET A 55 -5.66 -12.65 0.43
N ASN A 56 -5.88 -13.15 1.65
CA ASN A 56 -4.85 -13.85 2.40
C ASN A 56 -4.46 -15.19 1.75
N ASP A 57 -5.44 -15.94 1.25
CA ASP A 57 -5.20 -17.18 0.50
C ASP A 57 -4.32 -16.90 -0.73
N LEU A 58 -4.71 -15.92 -1.56
CA LEU A 58 -3.94 -15.50 -2.73
C LEU A 58 -2.54 -14.99 -2.36
N TRP A 59 -2.42 -14.18 -1.31
CA TRP A 59 -1.13 -13.69 -0.84
C TRP A 59 -0.20 -14.83 -0.43
N THR A 60 -0.70 -15.83 0.30
CA THR A 60 0.10 -16.95 0.76
C THR A 60 0.41 -17.93 -0.37
N HIS A 61 -0.60 -18.34 -1.14
CA HIS A 61 -0.50 -19.48 -2.04
C HIS A 61 -0.21 -19.11 -3.50
N TYR A 62 -0.54 -17.89 -3.93
CA TYR A 62 -0.25 -17.41 -5.28
C TYR A 62 0.93 -16.43 -5.33
N VAL A 63 0.93 -15.41 -4.47
CA VAL A 63 1.99 -14.39 -4.44
C VAL A 63 3.26 -14.92 -3.79
N GLY A 64 3.15 -15.76 -2.76
CA GLY A 64 4.28 -16.31 -2.01
C GLY A 64 4.70 -15.47 -0.81
N ARG A 65 3.76 -14.80 -0.16
CA ARG A 65 4.01 -13.99 1.06
C ARG A 65 4.12 -14.88 2.32
N PRO A 66 4.86 -14.44 3.35
CA PRO A 66 5.64 -13.20 3.41
C PRO A 66 6.97 -13.30 2.67
N SER A 67 7.35 -12.23 1.95
CA SER A 67 8.70 -12.12 1.40
C SER A 67 9.74 -12.01 2.54
N PRO A 68 10.89 -12.69 2.44
CA PRO A 68 11.87 -12.71 3.52
C PRO A 68 12.58 -11.36 3.69
N LEU A 69 13.10 -11.09 4.88
CA LEU A 69 14.03 -10.00 5.17
C LEU A 69 15.46 -10.57 5.21
N TYR A 70 16.27 -10.27 4.20
CA TYR A 70 17.59 -10.87 4.05
C TYR A 70 18.68 -9.92 4.55
N PHE A 71 19.51 -10.37 5.49
CA PHE A 71 20.74 -9.67 5.85
C PHE A 71 21.78 -9.83 4.74
N ALA A 72 22.30 -8.72 4.21
CA ALA A 72 23.28 -8.70 3.12
C ALA A 72 24.71 -8.45 3.64
N PRO A 73 25.44 -9.49 4.11
CA PRO A 73 26.73 -9.32 4.78
C PRO A 73 27.78 -8.68 3.86
N ARG A 74 27.92 -9.17 2.63
CA ARG A 74 28.91 -8.65 1.67
C ARG A 74 28.69 -7.16 1.34
N LEU A 75 27.44 -6.74 1.25
CA LEU A 75 27.10 -5.35 0.98
C LEU A 75 27.33 -4.47 2.22
N THR A 76 27.00 -5.00 3.40
CA THR A 76 27.30 -4.38 4.69
C THR A 76 28.80 -4.12 4.84
N ASP A 77 29.62 -5.15 4.59
CA ASP A 77 31.08 -5.06 4.66
C ASP A 77 31.63 -4.05 3.64
N HIS A 78 31.09 -4.07 2.42
CA HIS A 78 31.50 -3.15 1.36
C HIS A 78 31.20 -1.67 1.72
N CYS A 79 30.04 -1.40 2.32
CA CYS A 79 29.67 -0.04 2.73
C CYS A 79 30.35 0.40 4.04
N GLY A 80 30.91 -0.53 4.83
CA GLY A 80 31.69 -0.24 6.04
C GLY A 80 30.91 0.45 7.17
N GLY A 81 29.58 0.32 7.19
CA GLY A 81 28.70 1.07 8.08
C GLY A 81 27.60 0.23 8.72
N ALA A 82 26.36 0.74 8.67
CA ALA A 82 25.20 0.05 9.23
C ALA A 82 24.94 -1.31 8.56
N LYS A 83 24.26 -2.22 9.27
CA LYS A 83 23.79 -3.48 8.71
C LYS A 83 22.76 -3.24 7.61
N ILE A 84 22.95 -3.87 6.46
CA ILE A 84 22.03 -3.75 5.32
C ILE A 84 21.12 -4.97 5.27
N TYR A 85 19.81 -4.73 5.29
CA TYR A 85 18.77 -5.73 5.13
C TYR A 85 17.93 -5.43 3.88
N LEU A 86 17.66 -6.45 3.09
CA LEU A 86 16.85 -6.36 1.88
C LEU A 86 15.48 -7.00 2.14
N LYS A 87 14.40 -6.23 2.02
CA LYS A 87 13.03 -6.76 1.96
C LYS A 87 12.82 -7.35 0.57
N ARG A 88 12.76 -8.69 0.48
CA ARG A 88 12.92 -9.44 -0.76
C ARG A 88 11.64 -9.52 -1.60
N ASP A 89 10.97 -8.40 -1.87
CA ASP A 89 9.71 -8.37 -2.62
C ASP A 89 9.88 -8.75 -4.10
N GLU A 90 11.12 -8.78 -4.61
CA GLU A 90 11.42 -9.34 -5.93
C GLU A 90 11.27 -10.88 -5.98
N LEU A 91 11.08 -11.54 -4.83
CA LEU A 91 10.77 -12.97 -4.76
C LEU A 91 9.28 -13.28 -4.85
N ASN A 92 8.41 -12.26 -4.82
CA ASN A 92 7.00 -12.45 -5.07
C ASN A 92 6.78 -13.04 -6.47
N HIS A 93 5.66 -13.75 -6.66
CA HIS A 93 5.20 -14.12 -8.00
C HIS A 93 5.16 -12.86 -8.90
N THR A 94 5.55 -13.00 -10.18
CA THR A 94 5.81 -11.87 -11.13
C THR A 94 7.07 -11.03 -10.88
N GLY A 95 7.78 -11.20 -9.76
CA GLY A 95 9.12 -10.65 -9.53
C GLY A 95 9.18 -9.21 -9.02
N ALA A 96 8.08 -8.65 -8.52
CA ALA A 96 8.05 -7.30 -7.98
C ALA A 96 6.93 -7.11 -6.95
N HIS A 97 6.98 -5.98 -6.23
CA HIS A 97 5.96 -5.61 -5.25
C HIS A 97 4.58 -5.25 -5.86
N LYS A 98 4.45 -5.10 -7.19
CA LYS A 98 3.19 -4.63 -7.82
C LYS A 98 2.02 -5.60 -7.68
N ILE A 99 2.29 -6.88 -7.43
CA ILE A 99 1.26 -7.90 -7.20
C ILE A 99 0.82 -7.97 -5.72
N ASN A 100 1.50 -7.25 -4.83
CA ASN A 100 1.15 -7.22 -3.41
C ASN A 100 -0.16 -6.49 -3.15
#